data_AF-A0A661XP58-F1
#
_entry.id   AF-A0A661XP58-F1
#
_cell.length_a   1.000
_cell.length_b   1.000
_cell.length_c   1.000
_cell.angle_alpha   90.00
_cell.angle_beta   90.00
_cell.angle_gamma   90.00
#
_symmetry.space_group_name_H-M   'P 1'
#
loop_
_entity.id
_entity.type
_entity.pdbx_description
1 polymer ?
#
loop_
_entity_poly.entity_id
_entity_poly.type
_entity_poly.pdbx_seq_one_letter_code
_entity_poly.pdbx_strand_id
1 'polypeptide(L)'
;MKLLHKFLVWRIKHVRDRNFLIYLGIFVGIISGLAAVTLKTAVHWIQSMLSSFADAKQFDLLHVVYPLVGIVLTVLVSNYILKERMGHGITAILYNISKKSSILKRTMMYSRMITSAITVGFG
;
A
#
# COMPACT_ATOMS: atom_id res chain seq x y z
N MET A 1 3.01 -2.55 -29.79
CA MET A 1 1.55 -2.78 -29.77
C MET A 1 1.10 -4.16 -30.32
N LYS A 2 1.83 -4.81 -31.24
CA LYS A 2 1.42 -6.12 -31.83
C LYS A 2 1.32 -7.30 -30.83
N LEU A 3 2.13 -7.31 -29.76
CA LEU A 3 2.14 -8.37 -28.72
C LEU A 3 0.87 -8.39 -27.85
N LEU A 4 0.43 -7.22 -27.39
CA LEU A 4 -0.80 -7.09 -26.57
C LEU A 4 -2.04 -7.51 -27.34
N HIS A 5 -2.12 -7.16 -28.64
CA HIS A 5 -3.24 -7.55 -29.49
C HIS A 5 -3.29 -9.06 -29.71
N LYS A 6 -2.12 -9.69 -29.96
CA LYS A 6 -2.02 -11.14 -30.14
C LYS A 6 -2.39 -11.91 -28.86
N PHE A 7 -2.00 -11.39 -27.70
CA PHE A 7 -2.37 -11.94 -26.39
C PHE A 7 -3.88 -11.82 -26.11
N LEU A 8 -4.51 -10.68 -26.41
CA LEU A 8 -5.96 -10.49 -26.24
C LEU A 8 -6.78 -11.45 -27.10
N VAL A 9 -6.41 -11.60 -28.38
CA VAL A 9 -7.10 -12.51 -29.32
C VAL A 9 -6.90 -13.97 -28.91
N TRP A 10 -5.72 -14.35 -28.42
CA TRP A 10 -5.48 -15.68 -27.88
C TRP A 10 -6.30 -15.96 -26.61
N ARG A 11 -6.38 -14.98 -25.69
CA ARG A 11 -7.18 -15.07 -24.45
C ARG A 11 -8.66 -15.33 -24.76
N ILE A 12 -9.25 -14.55 -25.66
CA ILE A 12 -10.66 -14.68 -26.07
C ILE A 12 -10.92 -16.04 -26.72
N LYS A 13 -9.94 -16.60 -27.44
CA LYS A 13 -10.11 -17.83 -28.21
C LYS A 13 -9.94 -19.11 -27.37
N HIS A 14 -9.14 -19.10 -26.30
CA HIS A 14 -8.75 -20.32 -25.58
C HIS A 14 -9.17 -20.39 -24.11
N VAL A 15 -9.56 -19.28 -23.48
CA VAL A 15 -9.83 -19.26 -22.04
C VAL A 15 -11.24 -18.73 -21.77
N ARG A 16 -12.09 -19.57 -21.14
CA ARG A 16 -13.40 -19.14 -20.63
C ARG A 16 -13.20 -18.02 -19.60
N ASP A 17 -13.97 -16.93 -19.71
CA ASP A 17 -13.82 -15.73 -18.87
C ASP A 17 -13.77 -16.03 -17.37
N ARG A 18 -14.57 -17.01 -16.91
CA ARG A 18 -14.61 -17.46 -15.51
C ARG A 18 -13.29 -18.05 -15.03
N ASN A 19 -12.66 -18.91 -15.82
CA ASN A 19 -11.36 -19.51 -15.46
C ASN A 19 -10.25 -18.45 -15.47
N PHE A 20 -10.26 -17.55 -16.46
CA PHE A 20 -9.29 -16.45 -16.52
C PHE A 20 -9.36 -15.56 -15.28
N LEU A 21 -10.57 -15.22 -14.83
CA LEU A 21 -10.78 -14.38 -13.65
C LEU A 21 -10.29 -15.08 -12.37
N ILE A 22 -10.49 -16.39 -12.25
CA ILE A 22 -9.96 -17.18 -11.11
C ILE A 22 -8.43 -17.16 -11.09
N TYR A 23 -7.76 -17.44 -12.23
CA TYR A 23 -6.29 -17.39 -12.29
C TYR A 23 -5.76 -15.99 -11.98
N LEU A 24 -6.43 -14.94 -12.47
CA LEU A 24 -6.06 -13.56 -12.17
C LEU A 24 -6.22 -13.26 -10.68
N GLY A 25 -7.29 -13.73 -10.06
CA GLY A 25 -7.54 -13.59 -8.63
C GLY A 25 -6.47 -14.27 -7.77
N ILE A 26 -6.06 -15.49 -8.13
CA ILE A 26 -4.96 -16.20 -7.46
C ILE A 26 -3.66 -15.39 -7.58
N PHE A 27 -3.33 -14.91 -8.78
CA PHE A 27 -2.11 -14.15 -9.03
C PHE A 27 -2.08 -12.83 -8.25
N VAL A 28 -3.17 -12.06 -8.29
CA VAL A 28 -3.32 -10.82 -7.52
C VAL A 28 -3.28 -11.10 -6.02
N GLY A 29 -3.91 -12.19 -5.56
CA GLY A 29 -3.87 -12.66 -4.18
C GLY A 29 -2.45 -12.87 -3.67
N ILE A 30 -1.62 -13.62 -4.42
CA ILE A 30 -0.22 -13.88 -4.08
C ILE A 30 0.57 -12.57 -3.97
N ILE A 31 0.45 -11.67 -4.97
CA ILE A 31 1.16 -10.39 -4.97
C ILE A 31 0.72 -9.50 -3.80
N SER A 32 -0.59 -9.44 -3.53
CA SER A 32 -1.13 -8.64 -2.44
C SER A 32 -0.72 -9.18 -1.06
N GLY A 33 -0.64 -10.50 -0.91
CA GLY A 33 -0.14 -11.15 0.30
C GLY A 33 1.35 -10.84 0.55
N LEU A 34 2.17 -10.94 -0.49
CA LEU A 34 3.58 -10.53 -0.44
C LEU A 34 3.73 -9.06 -0.02
N ALA A 35 2.97 -8.17 -0.66
CA ALA A 35 2.97 -6.75 -0.32
C ALA A 35 2.55 -6.51 1.15
N ALA A 36 1.54 -7.24 1.65
CA ALA A 36 1.10 -7.14 3.04
C ALA A 36 2.17 -7.59 4.03
N VAL A 37 2.87 -8.70 3.74
CA VAL A 37 4.00 -9.17 4.57
C VAL A 37 5.14 -8.16 4.54
N THR A 38 5.51 -7.63 3.37
CA THR A 38 6.54 -6.60 3.26
C THR A 38 6.19 -5.36 4.08
N LEU A 39 4.94 -4.89 4.01
CA LEU A 39 4.46 -3.77 4.81
C LEU A 39 4.55 -4.07 6.31
N LYS A 40 4.09 -5.24 6.75
CA LYS A 40 4.14 -5.66 8.15
C LYS A 40 5.58 -5.72 8.67
N THR A 41 6.50 -6.30 7.89
CA THR A 41 7.91 -6.37 8.26
C THR A 41 8.54 -4.99 8.34
N ALA A 42 8.22 -4.09 7.41
CA ALA A 42 8.70 -2.70 7.45
C ALA A 42 8.20 -1.95 8.69
N VAL A 43 6.91 -2.09 9.02
CA VAL A 43 6.32 -1.52 10.23
C VAL A 43 7.03 -2.04 11.48
N HIS A 44 7.20 -3.35 11.60
CA HIS A 44 7.84 -3.95 12.76
C HIS A 44 9.32 -3.56 12.89
N TRP A 45 10.01 -3.40 11.75
CA TRP A 45 11.39 -2.93 11.73
C TRP A 45 11.52 -1.47 12.19
N ILE A 46 10.58 -0.61 11.80
CA ILE A 46 10.52 0.77 12.30
C ILE A 46 10.24 0.76 13.81
N GLN A 47 9.25 -0.03 14.26
CA GLN A 47 8.92 -0.15 15.69
C GLN A 47 10.10 -0.66 16.52
N SER A 48 10.79 -1.71 16.08
CA SER A 48 11.91 -2.30 16.82
C SER A 48 13.13 -1.38 16.89
N MET A 49 13.42 -0.65 15.80
CA MET A 49 14.41 0.44 15.82
C MET A 49 14.03 1.46 16.88
N LEU A 50 12.78 1.94 16.87
CA LEU A 50 12.28 2.96 17.78
C LEU A 50 12.30 2.52 19.25
N SER A 51 11.91 1.28 19.55
CA SER A 51 11.97 0.68 20.88
C SER A 51 13.41 0.52 21.37
N SER A 52 14.34 0.11 20.49
CA SER A 52 15.77 0.00 20.84
C SER A 52 16.39 1.35 21.23
N PHE A 53 15.94 2.45 20.60
CA PHE A 53 16.34 3.80 21.01
C PHE A 53 15.65 4.27 22.30
N ALA A 54 14.45 3.76 22.60
CA ALA A 54 13.69 4.09 23.81
C ALA A 54 14.24 3.37 25.06
N ASP A 55 14.65 2.10 24.96
CA ASP A 55 15.20 1.34 26.11
C ASP A 55 16.48 1.95 26.70
N ALA A 56 17.24 2.71 25.90
CA ALA A 56 18.41 3.47 26.38
C ALA A 56 18.04 4.68 27.26
N LYS A 57 16.77 5.10 27.28
CA LYS A 57 16.26 6.20 28.10
C LYS A 57 14.96 5.79 28.78
N GLN A 58 15.09 5.41 30.05
CA GLN A 58 14.08 5.02 31.04
C GLN A 58 12.88 5.99 31.19
N PHE A 59 12.14 6.29 30.11
CA PHE A 59 11.05 7.26 30.08
C PHE A 59 9.84 6.73 29.29
N ASP A 60 8.76 6.45 30.02
CA ASP A 60 7.42 6.15 29.50
C ASP A 60 6.88 7.23 28.53
N LEU A 61 7.34 8.48 28.65
CA LEU A 61 6.89 9.60 27.82
C LEU A 61 7.22 9.43 26.33
N LEU A 62 8.28 8.71 25.98
CA LEU A 62 8.72 8.57 24.58
C LEU A 62 7.69 7.82 23.72
N HIS A 63 6.95 6.87 24.30
CA HIS A 63 5.94 6.09 23.58
C HIS A 63 4.75 6.94 23.08
N VAL A 64 4.46 8.08 23.73
CA VAL A 64 3.41 9.02 23.30
C VAL A 64 3.95 10.04 22.29
N VAL A 65 5.25 10.34 22.34
CA VAL A 65 5.89 11.30 21.44
C VAL A 65 6.15 10.70 20.05
N TYR A 66 6.47 9.41 19.97
CA TYR A 66 6.73 8.73 18.69
C TYR A 66 5.55 8.78 17.69
N PRO A 67 4.30 8.52 18.08
CA PRO A 67 3.13 8.67 17.19
C PRO A 67 2.97 10.10 16.67
N LEU A 68 3.19 11.11 17.54
CA LEU A 68 3.15 12.53 17.16
C LEU A 68 4.19 12.86 16.10
N VAL A 69 5.43 12.38 16.28
CA VAL A 69 6.52 12.55 15.31
C VAL A 69 6.22 11.79 14.01
N GLY A 70 5.65 10.59 14.10
CA GLY A 70 5.21 9.80 12.95
C GLY A 70 4.15 10.49 12.09
N ILE A 71 3.17 11.13 12.71
CA ILE A 71 2.14 11.93 11.99
C ILE A 71 2.77 13.12 11.28
N VAL A 72 3.69 13.85 11.94
CA VAL A 72 4.38 14.99 11.31
C VAL A 72 5.24 14.52 10.13
N LEU A 73 6.00 13.43 10.30
CA LEU A 73 6.82 12.84 9.24
C LEU A 73 5.99 12.33 8.07
N THR A 74 4.85 11.68 8.33
CA THR A 74 3.98 11.17 7.27
C THR A 74 3.35 12.29 6.47
N VAL A 75 2.91 13.36 7.10
CA VAL A 75 2.41 14.56 6.40
C VAL A 75 3.52 15.21 5.57
N LEU A 76 4.74 15.30 6.11
CA LEU A 76 5.89 15.87 5.40
C LEU A 76 6.29 15.03 4.19
N VAL A 77 6.46 13.71 4.37
CA VAL A 77 6.80 12.77 3.30
C VAL A 77 5.71 12.73 2.24
N SER A 78 4.45 12.64 2.65
CA SER A 78 3.31 12.58 1.72
C SER A 78 3.22 13.84 0.84
N ASN A 79 3.34 15.02 1.44
CA ASN A 79 3.26 16.28 0.71
C ASN A 79 4.52 16.60 -0.11
N TYR A 80 5.71 16.34 0.43
CA TYR A 80 6.96 16.79 -0.17
C TYR A 80 7.57 15.79 -1.14
N ILE A 81 7.53 14.49 -0.82
CA ILE A 81 8.14 13.42 -1.62
C ILE A 81 7.13 12.85 -2.61
N LEU A 82 5.91 12.53 -2.14
CA LEU A 82 4.93 11.83 -2.96
C LEU A 82 3.98 12.75 -3.72
N LYS A 83 3.87 14.03 -3.31
CA LYS A 83 3.01 15.06 -3.94
C LYS A 83 1.59 14.57 -4.20
N GLU A 84 1.07 13.67 -3.36
CA GLU A 84 -0.25 13.09 -3.51
C GLU A 84 -1.19 13.59 -2.41
N ARG A 85 -2.40 13.99 -2.79
CA ARG A 85 -3.40 14.42 -1.81
C ARG A 85 -3.91 13.18 -1.07
N MET A 86 -3.65 13.13 0.23
CA MET A 86 -4.23 12.13 1.12
C MET A 86 -5.76 12.25 1.07
N GLY A 87 -6.40 11.17 0.67
CA GLY A 87 -7.85 11.05 0.61
C GLY A 87 -8.27 9.69 1.14
N HIS A 88 -9.58 9.49 1.32
CA HIS A 88 -10.11 8.28 1.94
C HIS A 88 -9.65 6.99 1.25
N GLY A 89 -8.96 6.13 2.02
CA GLY A 89 -8.33 4.89 1.54
C GLY A 89 -9.28 3.99 0.75
N ILE A 90 -10.19 3.36 1.49
CA ILE A 90 -11.10 2.33 1.00
C ILE A 90 -12.26 2.94 0.21
N THR A 91 -12.85 4.04 0.69
CA THR A 91 -14.02 4.64 0.01
C THR A 91 -13.68 5.24 -1.34
N ALA A 92 -12.47 5.80 -1.54
CA ALA A 92 -12.05 6.23 -2.87
C ALA A 92 -11.87 5.04 -3.84
N ILE A 93 -11.39 3.89 -3.35
CA ILE A 93 -11.28 2.68 -4.18
C ILE A 93 -12.67 2.18 -4.57
N LEU A 94 -13.57 2.00 -3.59
CA LEU A 94 -14.95 1.58 -3.82
C LEU A 94 -15.68 2.53 -4.77
N TYR A 95 -15.51 3.85 -4.59
CA TYR A 95 -16.09 4.86 -5.47
C TYR A 95 -15.56 4.75 -6.91
N ASN A 96 -14.25 4.55 -7.10
CA ASN A 96 -13.68 4.39 -8.44
C ASN A 96 -14.13 3.07 -9.10
N ILE A 97 -14.28 2.00 -8.33
CA ILE A 97 -14.83 0.73 -8.83
C ILE A 97 -16.28 0.91 -9.26
N SER A 98 -17.10 1.58 -8.44
CA SER A 98 -18.53 1.76 -8.69
C SER A 98 -18.84 2.78 -9.80
N LYS A 99 -18.12 3.90 -9.86
CA LYS A 99 -18.48 5.04 -10.73
C LYS A 99 -17.41 5.46 -11.76
N LYS A 100 -16.19 4.92 -11.71
CA LYS A 100 -15.06 5.41 -12.55
C LYS A 100 -14.30 4.31 -13.29
N SER A 101 -15.02 3.25 -13.67
CA SER A 101 -14.48 2.14 -14.48
C SER A 101 -13.23 1.47 -13.87
N SER A 102 -13.07 1.55 -12.54
CA SER A 102 -11.93 0.99 -11.81
C SER A 102 -10.55 1.53 -12.25
N ILE A 103 -10.48 2.72 -12.84
CA ILE A 103 -9.20 3.33 -13.27
C ILE A 103 -8.57 4.07 -12.09
N LEU A 104 -7.52 3.50 -11.50
CA LEU A 104 -6.71 4.11 -10.44
C LEU A 104 -5.30 4.48 -10.94
N LYS A 105 -4.74 5.56 -10.40
CA LYS A 105 -3.34 5.93 -10.64
C LYS A 105 -2.43 4.92 -9.94
N ARG A 106 -1.39 4.44 -10.64
CA ARG A 106 -0.39 3.52 -10.08
C ARG A 106 0.35 4.12 -8.88
N THR A 107 0.47 5.45 -8.86
CA THR A 107 1.12 6.22 -7.79
C THR A 107 0.47 6.00 -6.43
N MET A 108 -0.85 5.83 -6.41
CA MET A 108 -1.63 5.61 -5.20
C MET A 108 -1.28 4.29 -4.50
N MET A 109 -0.71 3.32 -5.21
CA MET A 109 -0.44 2.01 -4.64
C MET A 109 0.79 2.06 -3.71
N TYR A 110 1.92 2.56 -4.23
CA TYR A 110 3.14 2.67 -3.43
C TYR A 110 3.06 3.82 -2.43
N SER A 111 2.35 4.90 -2.74
CA SER A 111 2.24 6.04 -1.85
C SER A 111 1.51 5.71 -0.55
N ARG A 112 0.40 4.99 -0.67
CA ARG A 112 -0.38 4.51 0.47
C ARG A 112 0.38 3.49 1.28
N MET A 113 1.14 2.60 0.62
CA MET A 113 1.97 1.61 1.31
C MET A 113 3.06 2.30 2.14
N ILE A 114 3.80 3.26 1.57
CA ILE A 114 4.87 4.00 2.28
C ILE A 114 4.28 4.83 3.42
N THR A 115 3.22 5.60 3.14
CA THR A 115 2.62 6.47 4.15
C THR A 115 2.06 5.62 5.32
N SER A 116 1.39 4.49 5.02
CA SER A 116 0.91 3.56 6.04
C SER A 116 2.04 2.92 6.84
N ALA A 117 3.17 2.57 6.19
CA ALA A 117 4.32 2.01 6.88
C ALA A 117 4.89 2.99 7.91
N ILE A 118 4.95 4.27 7.57
CA ILE A 118 5.46 5.31 8.46
C ILE A 118 4.42 5.65 9.54
N THR A 119 3.12 5.81 9.21
CA THR A 119 2.12 6.11 10.25
C THR A 119 2.02 4.99 11.27
N VAL A 120 1.88 3.74 10.82
CA VAL A 120 1.70 2.57 11.70
C VAL A 120 3.02 2.14 12.34
N GLY A 121 4.15 2.36 11.67
CA GLY A 121 5.48 2.06 12.20
C GLY A 121 5.88 2.92 13.40
N PHE A 122 5.39 4.15 13.47
CA PHE A 122 5.66 5.07 14.58
C PHE A 122 4.64 4.99 15.73
N GLY A 123 3.54 4.27 15.56
CA GLY A 123 2.48 4.14 16.56
C GLY A 123 1.16 3.64 15.98
#